data_AF-A0A2W4JZF3-F1
#
_entry.id   AF-A0A2W4JZF3-F1
#
_cell.length_a   1.000
_cell.length_b   1.000
_cell.length_c   1.000
_cell.angle_alpha   90.00
_cell.angle_beta   90.00
_cell.angle_gamma   90.00
#
_symmetry.space_group_name_H-M   'P 1'
#
loop_
_entity.id
_entity.type
_entity.pdbx_description
1 polymer ?
#
loop_
_entity_poly.entity_id
_entity_poly.type
_entity_poly.pdbx_seq_one_letter_code
_entity_poly.pdbx_strand_id
1 'polypeptide(L)' 'MTLQQMLVALQRANEDAFINRNMNLLRVGKILRIPSAEEVRGIERPKAAALAATKRGKSPKNGPNFAAKFRA' A
#
# COMPACT_ATOMS: atom_id res chain seq x y z
N MET A 1 -1.40 14.07 -6.55
CA MET A 1 -1.11 12.80 -5.88
C MET A 1 -2.26 11.83 -6.13
N THR A 2 -1.98 10.54 -6.37
CA THR A 2 -3.01 9.50 -6.57
C THR A 2 -3.04 8.52 -5.40
N LEU A 3 -4.15 7.82 -5.22
CA LEU A 3 -4.28 6.74 -4.22
C LEU A 3 -3.21 5.67 -4.41
N GLN A 4 -2.85 5.35 -5.65
CA GLN A 4 -1.82 4.35 -5.95
C GLN A 4 -0.42 4.82 -5.59
N GLN A 5 -0.10 6.11 -5.79
CA GLN A 5 1.18 6.68 -5.32
C GLN A 5 1.26 6.59 -3.79
N MET A 6 0.17 6.92 -3.09
CA MET A 6 0.10 6.80 -1.63
C MET A 6 0.30 5.35 -1.16
N LEU A 7 -0.38 4.40 -1.82
CA LEU A 7 -0.28 2.98 -1.49
C LEU A 7 1.16 2.45 -1.66
N VAL A 8 1.82 2.81 -2.76
CA VAL A 8 3.21 2.41 -3.01
C VAL A 8 4.16 3.08 -2.01
N ALA A 9 3.93 4.35 -1.66
CA ALA A 9 4.72 5.03 -0.63
C ALA A 9 4.56 4.36 0.73
N LEU A 10 3.33 4.01 1.14
CA LEU A 10 3.05 3.30 2.38
C LEU A 10 3.69 1.92 2.40
N GLN A 11 3.66 1.19 1.28
CA GLN A 11 4.34 -0.10 1.18
C GLN A 11 5.85 0.03 1.36
N ARG A 12 6.50 0.93 0.63
CA ARG A 12 7.95 1.15 0.73
C ARG A 12 8.38 1.64 2.11
N ALA A 13 7.55 2.47 2.73
CA ALA A 13 7.80 2.99 4.07
C ALA A 13 7.67 1.93 5.17
N ASN A 14 6.97 0.82 4.89
CA ASN A 14 6.56 -0.18 5.90
C ASN A 14 6.67 -1.61 5.35
N GLU A 15 7.74 -1.94 4.63
CA GLU A 15 7.85 -3.24 3.94
C GLU A 15 7.68 -4.45 4.89
N ASP A 16 8.07 -4.32 6.16
CA ASP A 16 7.95 -5.33 7.20
C ASP A 16 6.52 -5.52 7.72
N ALA A 17 5.66 -4.52 7.51
CA ALA A 17 4.24 -4.59 7.85
C ALA A 17 3.43 -5.37 6.80
N PHE A 18 3.96 -5.57 5.58
CA PHE A 18 3.29 -6.30 4.51
C PHE A 18 3.76 -7.75 4.42
N ILE A 19 2.81 -8.68 4.51
CA ILE A 19 3.10 -10.12 4.48
C ILE A 19 3.37 -10.56 3.03
N ASN A 20 4.44 -11.34 2.83
CA ASN A 20 4.80 -11.95 1.54
C ASN A 20 4.89 -10.95 0.38
N ARG A 21 5.29 -9.69 0.66
CA ARG A 21 5.34 -8.59 -0.33
C ARG A 21 3.99 -8.36 -1.04
N ASN A 22 2.87 -8.74 -0.41
CA ASN A 22 1.54 -8.46 -0.90
C ASN A 22 1.07 -7.13 -0.31
N MET A 23 0.95 -6.12 -1.17
CA MET A 23 0.50 -4.76 -0.81
C MET A 23 -0.91 -4.72 -0.18
N ASN A 24 -1.67 -5.81 -0.25
CA ASN A 24 -3.01 -5.92 0.34
C ASN A 24 -3.03 -6.66 1.69
N LEU A 25 -1.91 -7.25 2.12
CA LEU A 25 -1.83 -8.04 3.35
C LEU A 25 -1.01 -7.30 4.41
N LEU A 26 -1.68 -6.52 5.25
CA LEU A 26 -1.05 -5.87 6.39
C LEU A 26 -1.11 -6.75 7.64
N ARG A 27 -0.01 -6.82 8.39
CA ARG A 27 0.02 -7.43 9.72
C ARG A 27 -0.81 -6.59 10.70
N VAL A 28 -1.62 -7.27 11.51
CA VAL A 28 -2.36 -6.64 12.61
C VAL A 28 -1.38 -6.24 13.71
N GLY A 29 -1.61 -5.08 14.34
CA GLY A 29 -0.82 -4.59 15.48
C GLY A 29 0.49 -3.89 15.14
N LYS A 30 0.81 -3.70 13.85
CA LYS A 30 1.98 -2.92 13.42
C LYS A 30 1.65 -1.43 13.38
N ILE A 31 2.50 -0.62 14.02
CA ILE A 31 2.50 0.84 13.86
C ILE A 31 3.08 1.14 12.48
N LEU A 32 2.36 1.92 11.66
CA LEU A 32 2.81 2.32 10.34
C LEU A 32 3.42 3.71 10.38
N ARG A 33 4.56 3.88 9.71
CA ARG A 33 5.07 5.18 9.32
C ARG A 33 4.24 5.73 8.17
N ILE A 34 3.70 6.93 8.35
CA ILE A 34 3.05 7.66 7.27
C ILE A 34 4.13 8.39 6.47
N PRO A 35 4.24 8.15 5.14
CA PRO A 35 5.18 8.86 4.30
C PRO A 35 4.75 10.32 4.11
N SER A 36 5.73 11.21 3.97
CA SER A 36 5.53 12.63 3.68
C SER A 36 4.99 12.87 2.26
N ALA A 37 4.41 14.04 2.02
CA ALA A 37 3.89 14.40 0.71
C ALA A 37 4.98 14.40 -0.38
N GLU A 38 6.23 14.71 -0.04
CA GLU A 38 7.36 14.70 -0.96
C GLU A 38 7.74 13.28 -1.38
N GLU A 39 7.82 12.35 -0.43
CA GLU A 39 8.06 10.93 -0.69
C GLU A 39 7.00 10.34 -1.63
N VAL A 40 5.74 10.76 -1.50
CA VAL A 40 4.68 10.32 -2.40
C VAL A 40 4.81 10.95 -3.79
N ARG A 41 5.16 12.23 -3.87
CA ARG A 41 5.31 12.96 -5.14
C ARG A 41 6.48 12.45 -5.97
N GLY A 42 7.54 11.95 -5.33
CA GLY A 42 8.70 11.32 -6.00
C GLY A 42 8.38 9.98 -6.68
N ILE A 43 7.19 9.40 -6.48
CA ILE A 43 6.78 8.16 -7.14
C ILE A 43 6.07 8.50 -8.44
N GLU A 44 6.59 8.08 -9.58
CA GLU A 44 5.91 8.33 -10.86
C GLU A 44 4.56 7.60 -10.96
N ARG A 45 3.52 8.31 -11.45
CA ARG A 45 2.15 7.80 -11.54
C ARG A 45 1.99 6.51 -12.34
N PRO A 46 2.57 6.37 -13.55
CA PRO A 46 2.43 5.13 -14.34
C PRO A 46 3.09 3.94 -13.63
N LYS A 47 4.22 4.19 -12.97
CA LYS A 47 4.97 3.20 -12.19
C LYS A 47 4.18 2.75 -10.96
N ALA A 48 3.50 3.68 -10.28
CA ALA A 48 2.64 3.34 -9.14
C ALA A 48 1.47 2.43 -9.54
N ALA A 49 0.86 2.69 -10.70
CA ALA A 49 -0.24 1.90 -11.23
C ALA A 49 0.18 0.47 -11.57
N ALA A 50 1.31 0.31 -12.25
CA ALA A 50 1.87 -1.00 -12.56
C ALA A 50 2.17 -1.80 -11.29
N LEU A 51 2.85 -1.19 -10.31
CA LEU A 51 3.20 -1.84 -9.05
C LEU A 51 1.95 -2.28 -8.26
N ALA A 52 0.92 -1.43 -8.19
CA ALA A 52 -0.33 -1.75 -7.52
C ALA A 52 -1.14 -2.85 -8.24
N ALA A 53 -1.07 -2.90 -9.57
CA ALA A 53 -1.82 -3.87 -10.39
C ALA A 53 -1.23 -5.28 -10.37
N THR A 54 0.11 -5.41 -10.32
CA THR A 54 0.82 -6.70 -10.42
C THR A 54 0.58 -7.63 -9.21
N LYS A 55 -0.03 -7.17 -8.12
CA LYS A 55 -0.17 -7.94 -6.86
C LYS A 55 -1.60 -8.06 -6.34
N ARG A 56 -2.59 -8.15 -7.23
CA ARG A 56 -3.99 -8.44 -6.87
C ARG A 56 -4.20 -9.94 -6.62
N GLY A 57 -3.50 -10.49 -5.62
CA GLY A 57 -3.78 -11.82 -5.07
C GLY A 57 -4.98 -11.77 -4.14
N LYS A 58 -5.86 -12.77 -4.22
CA LYS A 58 -7.15 -12.93 -3.49
C LYS A 58 -7.17 -12.22 -2.13
N SER A 59 -8.17 -11.36 -1.93
CA SER A 59 -8.45 -10.69 -0.66
C SER A 59 -8.44 -11.69 0.51
N PRO A 60 -7.74 -11.40 1.62
CA PRO A 60 -7.73 -12.28 2.78
C PRO A 60 -9.15 -12.34 3.38
N LYS A 61 -9.67 -13.55 3.61
CA LYS A 61 -10.99 -13.75 4.23
C LYS A 61 -11.03 -13.31 5.70
N ASN A 62 -9.87 -13.17 6.35
CA ASN A 62 -9.74 -12.94 7.80
C ASN A 62 -8.86 -11.70 8.16
N GLY A 63 -8.69 -10.73 7.26
CA GLY A 63 -7.86 -9.55 7.52
C GLY A 63 -8.47 -8.26 6.97
N PRO A 64 -8.23 -7.10 7.62
CA PRO A 64 -8.80 -5.83 7.17
C PRO A 64 -8.25 -5.48 5.78
N ASN A 65 -9.13 -5.36 4.79
CA ASN A 65 -8.76 -4.86 3.47
C ASN A 65 -8.39 -3.37 3.57
N PHE A 66 -7.08 -3.08 3.54
CA PHE A 66 -6.57 -1.71 3.68
C PHE A 66 -7.09 -0.81 2.55
N ALA A 67 -7.22 -1.31 1.31
CA ALA A 67 -7.78 -0.56 0.19
C ALA A 67 -9.27 -0.19 0.37
N ALA A 68 -10.01 -0.92 1.22
CA ALA A 68 -11.39 -0.59 1.55
C ALA A 68 -11.51 0.53 2.61
N LYS A 69 -10.46 0.77 3.41
CA LYS A 69 -10.50 1.77 4.50
C LYS A 69 -10.23 3.22 4.04
N PHE A 70 -9.77 3.43 2.81
CA PHE A 70 -9.47 4.76 2.25
C PHE A 70 -10.45 5.18 1.14
N ARG A 71 -11.57 4.47 0.98
CA ARG A 71 -12.70 4.93 0.17
C ARG A 71 -13.68 5.67 1.06
N ALA A 72 -13.55 6.99 1.07
CA ALA A 72 -14.62 7.94 1.38
C ALA A 72 -15.02 8.61 0.06
#